data_AF-A0A8T9QCL7-F1
#
_entry.id   AF-A0A8T9QCL7-F1
#
_cell.length_a   1.000
_cell.length_b   1.000
_cell.length_c   1.000
_cell.angle_alpha   90.00
_cell.angle_beta   90.00
_cell.angle_gamma   90.00
#
_symmetry.space_group_name_H-M   'P 1'
#
loop_
_entity.id
_entity.type
_entity.pdbx_description
1 polymer ?
#
loop_
_entity_poly.entity_id
_entity_poly.type
_entity_poly.pdbx_seq_one_letter_code
_entity_poly.pdbx_strand_id
1 'polypeptide(L)'
;MKHGFFLFSALSLLVGCNNSPEKRAESAVSEYVSNRMGDPASYRAGKFDTKPYTRQDSVAYLTSLAQLNADSAAQPAAPPKVANGAAQIGTFVRHDYREQTKGGDVSRDSGEFVVYPSGDVVQLIPSHRLKRR
;
A
#
# COMPACT_ATOMS: atom_id res chain seq x y z
N MET A 1 57.36 -12.88 16.14
CA MET A 1 56.23 -12.02 16.56
C MET A 1 55.47 -11.62 15.31
N LYS A 2 54.36 -12.29 15.00
CA LYS A 2 53.65 -12.11 13.72
C LYS A 2 52.13 -12.28 13.89
N HIS A 3 51.44 -11.23 13.44
CA HIS A 3 50.08 -11.18 12.91
C HIS A 3 48.89 -11.41 13.85
N GLY A 4 48.34 -10.30 14.33
CA GLY A 4 46.97 -10.21 14.83
C GLY A 4 46.32 -8.94 14.31
N PHE A 5 45.86 -8.96 13.05
CA PHE A 5 45.00 -7.92 12.49
C PHE A 5 44.08 -8.56 11.46
N PHE A 6 42.86 -8.05 11.37
CA PHE A 6 41.76 -8.39 10.45
C PHE A 6 40.67 -9.35 10.97
N LEU A 7 39.78 -8.82 11.82
CA LEU A 7 38.38 -9.25 11.92
C LEU A 7 37.46 -8.03 12.04
N PHE A 8 37.37 -7.19 11.00
CA PHE A 8 36.43 -6.06 10.96
C PHE A 8 35.93 -5.74 9.53
N SER A 9 35.49 -6.76 8.77
CA SER A 9 34.94 -6.50 7.41
C SER A 9 33.70 -7.32 7.05
N ALA A 10 32.85 -7.69 8.01
CA ALA A 10 31.64 -8.47 7.72
C ALA A 10 30.30 -7.69 7.79
N LEU A 11 30.30 -6.40 8.12
CA LEU A 11 29.05 -5.64 8.36
C LEU A 11 28.56 -4.76 7.20
N SER A 12 29.28 -4.69 6.08
CA SER A 12 28.95 -3.72 5.01
C SER A 12 28.04 -4.25 3.89
N LEU A 13 27.55 -5.49 3.96
CA LEU A 13 26.82 -6.13 2.84
C LEU A 13 25.29 -5.97 2.89
N LEU A 14 24.71 -5.27 3.87
CA LEU A 14 23.25 -5.15 4.04
C LEU A 14 22.62 -3.85 3.52
N VAL A 15 23.39 -2.92 2.96
CA VAL A 15 22.87 -1.61 2.48
C VAL A 15 22.45 -1.64 0.99
N GLY A 16 22.47 -2.82 0.36
CA GLY A 16 22.37 -2.94 -1.10
C GLY A 16 21.08 -3.52 -1.68
N CYS A 17 20.04 -3.82 -0.89
CA CYS A 17 18.76 -4.25 -1.48
C CYS A 17 18.04 -3.04 -2.06
N ASN A 18 18.37 -2.68 -3.30
CA ASN A 18 17.67 -1.67 -4.08
C ASN A 18 16.30 -2.23 -4.50
N ASN A 19 15.39 -2.37 -3.54
CA ASN A 19 14.02 -2.77 -3.80
C ASN A 19 13.39 -1.74 -4.73
N SER A 20 12.79 -2.21 -5.82
CA SER A 20 12.09 -1.34 -6.75
C SER A 20 10.99 -0.55 -6.02
N PRO A 21 10.57 0.63 -6.53
CA PRO A 21 9.50 1.41 -5.93
C PRO A 21 8.23 0.59 -5.67
N GLU A 22 7.94 -0.38 -6.54
CA GLU A 22 6.82 -1.31 -6.42
C GLU A 22 7.00 -2.22 -5.20
N LYS A 23 8.18 -2.82 -5.01
CA LYS A 23 8.45 -3.68 -3.83
C LYS A 23 8.44 -2.93 -2.52
N ARG A 24 8.88 -1.67 -2.52
CA ARG A 24 8.72 -0.80 -1.34
C ARG A 24 7.25 -0.52 -1.06
N ALA A 25 6.45 -0.28 -2.09
CA ALA A 25 5.02 -0.06 -1.95
C ALA A 25 4.27 -1.32 -1.45
N GLU A 26 4.58 -2.50 -1.98
CA GLU A 26 4.03 -3.78 -1.51
C GLU A 26 4.36 -4.03 -0.02
N SER A 27 5.59 -3.74 0.40
CA SER A 27 6.00 -3.88 1.81
C SER A 27 5.25 -2.90 2.71
N ALA A 28 5.16 -1.63 2.31
CA ALA A 28 4.46 -0.60 3.07
C ALA A 28 2.98 -0.95 3.24
N VAL A 29 2.32 -1.43 2.18
CA VAL A 29 0.93 -1.90 2.24
C VAL A 29 0.78 -3.13 3.13
N SER A 30 1.72 -4.07 3.06
CA SER A 30 1.69 -5.26 3.93
C SER A 30 1.75 -4.89 5.41
N GLU A 31 2.66 -4.00 5.75
CA GLU A 31 2.82 -3.50 7.13
C GLU A 31 1.58 -2.70 7.57
N TYR A 32 1.07 -1.84 6.69
CA TYR A 32 -0.14 -1.07 6.95
C TYR A 32 -1.35 -1.95 7.24
N VAL A 33 -1.54 -3.01 6.45
CA VAL A 33 -2.66 -3.94 6.59
C VAL A 33 -2.48 -4.81 7.83
N SER A 34 -1.30 -5.39 8.04
CA SER A 34 -1.04 -6.28 9.19
C SER A 34 -1.20 -5.56 10.52
N ASN A 35 -0.73 -4.31 10.63
CA ASN A 35 -0.84 -3.50 11.85
C ASN A 35 -2.28 -3.09 12.20
N ARG A 36 -3.23 -3.26 11.27
CA ARG A 36 -4.66 -2.97 11.47
C ARG A 36 -5.51 -4.21 11.72
N MET A 37 -4.90 -5.39 11.63
CA MET A 37 -5.55 -6.62 12.07
C MET A 37 -5.53 -6.72 13.60
N GLY A 38 -6.45 -7.51 14.17
CA GLY A 38 -6.45 -7.77 15.60
C GLY A 38 -5.18 -8.50 16.07
N ASP A 39 -4.60 -9.32 15.19
CA ASP A 39 -3.31 -9.97 15.39
C ASP A 39 -2.48 -9.90 14.08
N PRO A 40 -1.38 -9.11 14.03
CA PRO A 40 -0.52 -9.04 12.86
C PRO A 40 0.05 -10.39 12.42
N ALA A 41 0.22 -11.35 13.33
CA ALA A 41 0.70 -12.70 13.00
C ALA A 41 -0.35 -13.52 12.24
N SER A 42 -1.61 -13.08 12.24
CA SER A 42 -2.70 -13.67 11.46
C SER A 42 -2.72 -13.17 10.00
N TYR A 43 -1.97 -12.12 9.68
CA TYR A 43 -1.87 -11.60 8.32
C TYR A 43 -1.15 -12.58 7.39
N ARG A 44 -1.76 -12.83 6.22
CA ARG A 44 -1.13 -13.55 5.12
C ARG A 44 -1.32 -12.74 3.85
N ALA A 45 -0.21 -12.25 3.31
CA ALA A 45 -0.18 -11.56 2.03
C ALA A 45 -0.68 -12.50 0.92
N GLY A 46 -1.57 -11.97 0.08
CA GLY A 46 -1.97 -12.59 -1.18
C GLY A 46 -1.28 -11.91 -2.35
N LYS A 47 -2.06 -11.52 -3.36
CA LYS A 47 -1.55 -10.90 -4.58
C LYS A 47 -1.34 -9.40 -4.41
N PHE A 48 -0.37 -8.87 -5.14
CA PHE A 48 -0.16 -7.44 -5.30
C PHE A 48 -0.19 -7.11 -6.78
N ASP A 49 -1.00 -6.11 -7.15
CA ASP A 49 -0.96 -5.49 -8.46
C ASP A 49 -0.55 -4.03 -8.28
N THR A 50 0.62 -3.66 -8.79
CA THR A 50 1.19 -2.32 -8.66
C THR A 50 1.16 -1.58 -9.99
N LYS A 51 0.83 -0.29 -9.97
CA LYS A 51 0.98 0.61 -11.12
C LYS A 51 1.40 2.00 -10.68
N PRO A 52 2.03 2.81 -11.54
CA PRO A 52 2.26 4.22 -11.27
C PRO A 52 0.94 4.93 -10.94
N TYR A 53 0.96 5.79 -9.93
CA TYR A 53 -0.18 6.64 -9.56
C TYR A 53 0.14 8.09 -9.90
N THR A 54 -0.68 8.71 -10.74
CA THR A 54 -0.47 10.06 -11.26
C THR A 54 -1.39 11.09 -10.60
N ARG A 55 -1.10 12.38 -10.82
CA ARG A 55 -2.04 13.45 -10.40
C ARG A 55 -3.41 13.31 -11.05
N GLN A 56 -3.47 12.83 -12.28
CA GLN A 56 -4.72 12.60 -12.99
C GLN A 56 -5.54 11.49 -12.31
N ASP A 57 -4.90 10.40 -11.88
CA ASP A 57 -5.58 9.32 -11.14
C ASP A 57 -6.13 9.82 -9.80
N SER A 58 -5.38 10.70 -9.11
CA SER A 58 -5.83 11.33 -7.87
C SER A 58 -7.08 12.18 -8.06
N VAL A 59 -7.15 12.98 -9.12
CA VAL A 59 -8.34 13.78 -9.39
C VAL A 59 -9.51 12.93 -9.88
N ALA A 60 -9.25 11.89 -10.68
CA ALA A 60 -10.28 10.93 -11.07
C ALA A 60 -10.91 10.26 -9.84
N TYR A 61 -10.10 9.84 -8.88
CA TYR A 61 -10.56 9.28 -7.61
C TYR A 61 -11.33 10.30 -6.75
N LEU A 62 -10.84 11.54 -6.60
CA LEU A 62 -11.59 12.57 -5.88
C LEU A 62 -12.93 12.89 -6.56
N THR A 63 -12.98 12.84 -7.88
CA THR A 63 -14.21 13.03 -8.66
C THR A 63 -15.18 11.88 -8.44
N SER A 64 -14.72 10.63 -8.41
CA SER A 64 -15.60 9.48 -8.13
C SER A 64 -16.13 9.50 -6.70
N LEU A 65 -15.31 9.85 -5.71
CA LEU A 65 -15.77 10.08 -4.34
C LEU A 65 -16.80 11.19 -4.27
N ALA A 66 -16.56 12.31 -4.96
CA ALA A 66 -17.49 13.43 -4.98
C ALA A 66 -18.83 13.05 -5.64
N GLN A 67 -18.83 12.20 -6.67
CA GLN A 67 -20.05 11.67 -7.28
C GLN A 67 -20.82 10.76 -6.31
N LEU A 68 -20.14 9.82 -5.65
CA LEU A 68 -20.76 8.96 -4.63
C LEU A 68 -21.38 9.77 -3.49
N ASN A 69 -20.74 10.87 -3.09
CA ASN A 69 -21.25 11.77 -2.06
C ASN A 69 -22.33 12.73 -2.58
N ALA A 70 -22.31 13.11 -3.86
CA ALA A 70 -23.31 13.98 -4.47
C ALA A 70 -24.69 13.31 -4.53
N ASP A 71 -24.74 11.99 -4.69
CA ASP A 71 -25.96 11.19 -4.54
C ASP A 71 -26.53 11.24 -3.10
N SER A 72 -25.76 11.72 -2.13
CA SER A 72 -26.14 11.89 -0.71
C SER A 72 -26.36 13.37 -0.28
N ALA A 73 -26.48 14.29 -1.24
CA ALA A 73 -26.78 15.73 -1.08
C ALA A 73 -25.67 16.62 -0.46
N ALA A 74 -24.84 17.19 -1.34
CA ALA A 74 -24.42 18.61 -1.39
C ALA A 74 -23.52 18.78 -2.62
N GLN A 75 -23.70 19.87 -3.38
CA GLN A 75 -23.08 20.11 -4.67
C GLN A 75 -21.54 19.96 -4.65
N PRO A 76 -20.90 19.24 -5.59
CA PRO A 76 -19.45 19.06 -5.57
C PRO A 76 -18.72 20.39 -5.77
N ALA A 77 -17.73 20.67 -4.93
CA ALA A 77 -16.74 21.70 -5.22
C ALA A 77 -16.07 21.38 -6.57
N ALA A 78 -15.94 22.39 -7.43
CA ALA A 78 -15.40 22.22 -8.78
C ALA A 78 -14.09 21.43 -8.75
N PRO A 79 -13.92 20.40 -9.62
CA PRO A 79 -12.72 19.59 -9.62
C PRO A 79 -11.50 20.50 -9.85
N PRO A 80 -10.41 20.33 -9.09
CA PRO A 80 -9.22 21.16 -9.24
C PRO A 80 -8.71 21.05 -10.68
N LYS A 81 -8.39 22.19 -11.31
CA LYS A 81 -7.72 22.22 -12.61
C LYS A 81 -6.36 21.52 -12.49
N VAL A 82 -6.30 20.27 -12.90
CA VAL A 82 -5.05 19.53 -12.97
C VAL A 82 -4.29 20.06 -14.18
N ALA A 83 -3.15 20.70 -13.94
CA ALA A 83 -2.20 20.93 -15.02
C ALA A 83 -1.84 19.57 -15.62
N ASN A 84 -2.03 19.41 -16.93
CA ASN A 84 -1.75 18.18 -17.69
C ASN A 84 -0.40 17.60 -17.27
N GLY A 85 -0.43 16.61 -16.40
CA GLY A 85 0.76 16.13 -15.73
C GLY A 85 0.63 14.65 -15.47
N ALA A 86 1.13 13.85 -16.41
CA ALA A 86 1.43 12.43 -16.23
C ALA A 86 2.53 12.18 -15.18
N ALA A 87 2.88 13.19 -14.38
CA ALA A 87 3.85 13.08 -13.30
C ALA A 87 3.31 12.08 -12.27
N GLN A 88 4.05 10.97 -12.14
CA GLN A 88 3.85 10.00 -11.09
C GLN A 88 4.05 10.68 -9.73
N ILE A 89 3.06 10.58 -8.86
CA ILE A 89 3.08 11.11 -7.50
C ILE A 89 3.12 10.01 -6.45
N GLY A 90 2.99 8.73 -6.86
CA GLY A 90 3.08 7.58 -5.99
C GLY A 90 2.95 6.26 -6.76
N THR A 91 2.70 5.20 -6.01
CA THR A 91 2.43 3.86 -6.53
C THR A 91 1.07 3.41 -6.04
N PHE A 92 0.18 3.08 -6.96
CA PHE A 92 -1.08 2.42 -6.64
C PHE A 92 -0.80 0.94 -6.42
N VAL A 93 -1.40 0.38 -5.38
CA VAL A 93 -1.28 -1.02 -4.99
C VAL A 93 -2.67 -1.57 -4.74
N ARG A 94 -3.11 -2.52 -5.56
CA ARG A 94 -4.22 -3.40 -5.20
C ARG A 94 -3.65 -4.61 -4.49
N HIS A 95 -4.19 -4.93 -3.32
CA HIS A 95 -3.69 -6.02 -2.50
C HIS A 95 -4.81 -6.91 -1.99
N ASP A 96 -4.72 -8.20 -2.32
CA ASP A 96 -5.56 -9.24 -1.75
C ASP A 96 -4.84 -9.86 -0.55
N TYR A 97 -5.54 -10.07 0.56
CA TYR A 97 -4.97 -10.69 1.75
C TYR A 97 -5.97 -11.60 2.46
N ARG A 98 -5.46 -12.39 3.41
CA ARG A 98 -6.31 -13.15 4.32
C ARG A 98 -5.84 -12.98 5.76
N GLU A 99 -6.81 -12.94 6.65
CA GLU A 99 -6.62 -13.06 8.09
C GLU A 99 -6.86 -14.53 8.45
N GLN A 100 -5.85 -15.19 8.99
CA GLN A 100 -5.92 -16.57 9.47
C GLN A 100 -5.64 -16.60 10.98
N THR A 101 -6.70 -16.71 11.78
CA THR A 101 -6.58 -16.70 13.25
C THR A 101 -6.01 -18.04 13.74
N LYS A 102 -5.52 -18.04 15.00
CA LYS A 102 -5.05 -19.27 15.68
C LYS A 102 -6.15 -20.34 15.80
N GLY A 103 -7.42 -19.92 15.81
CA GLY A 103 -8.59 -20.80 15.83
C GLY A 103 -8.88 -21.49 14.50
N GLY A 104 -8.16 -21.14 13.43
CA GLY A 104 -8.35 -21.70 12.09
C GLY A 104 -9.34 -20.92 11.22
N ASP A 105 -9.96 -19.86 11.74
CA ASP A 105 -10.82 -18.99 10.94
C ASP A 105 -10.01 -18.28 9.86
N VAL A 106 -10.52 -18.30 8.61
CA VAL A 106 -9.90 -17.64 7.47
C VAL A 106 -10.88 -16.63 6.87
N SER A 107 -10.56 -15.35 6.99
CA SER A 107 -11.26 -14.27 6.29
C SER A 107 -10.42 -13.80 5.10
N ARG A 108 -11.03 -13.60 3.93
CA ARG A 108 -10.36 -12.99 2.77
C ARG A 108 -10.85 -11.58 2.58
N ASP A 109 -9.94 -10.70 2.21
CA ASP A 109 -10.23 -9.29 1.99
C ASP A 109 -9.31 -8.75 0.89
N SER A 110 -9.69 -7.63 0.30
CA SER A 110 -8.89 -6.90 -0.66
C SER A 110 -9.03 -5.41 -0.44
N GLY A 111 -7.95 -4.68 -0.73
CA GLY A 111 -7.93 -3.24 -0.60
C GLY A 111 -7.16 -2.58 -1.74
N GLU A 112 -7.50 -1.32 -1.99
CA GLU A 112 -6.80 -0.45 -2.91
C GLU A 112 -6.09 0.65 -2.12
N PHE A 113 -4.79 0.80 -2.37
CA PHE A 113 -3.91 1.67 -1.62
C PHE A 113 -3.07 2.53 -2.56
N VAL A 114 -2.66 3.69 -2.08
CA VAL A 114 -1.64 4.55 -2.70
C VAL A 114 -0.51 4.69 -1.72
N VAL A 115 0.70 4.42 -2.20
CA VAL A 115 1.93 4.64 -1.46
C VAL A 115 2.65 5.84 -2.07
N TYR A 116 2.81 6.89 -1.28
CA TYR A 116 3.56 8.07 -1.69
C TYR A 116 5.07 7.85 -1.52
N PRO A 117 5.94 8.59 -2.24
CA PRO A 117 7.39 8.51 -2.07
C PRO A 117 7.87 8.82 -0.65
N SER A 118 7.08 9.54 0.15
CA SER A 118 7.30 9.77 1.58
C SER A 118 7.19 8.49 2.42
N GLY A 119 6.57 7.43 1.90
CA GLY A 119 6.23 6.21 2.63
C GLY A 119 4.79 6.19 3.15
N ASP A 120 4.03 7.28 2.98
CA ASP A 120 2.64 7.36 3.43
C ASP A 120 1.74 6.42 2.63
N VAL A 121 0.93 5.63 3.34
CA VAL A 121 -0.04 4.69 2.76
C VAL A 121 -1.46 5.21 2.98
N VAL A 122 -2.16 5.49 1.88
CA VAL A 122 -3.55 5.93 1.89
C VAL A 122 -4.43 4.85 1.27
N GLN A 123 -5.47 4.43 1.99
CA GLN A 123 -6.47 3.50 1.48
C GLN A 123 -7.54 4.27 0.68
N LEU A 124 -7.79 3.86 -0.57
CA LEU A 124 -8.74 4.52 -1.47
C LEU A 124 -10.15 3.94 -1.37
N ILE A 125 -10.32 2.63 -1.19
CA ILE A 125 -11.63 2.02 -1.01
C ILE A 125 -11.60 1.21 0.29
N PRO A 126 -12.62 1.35 1.18
CA PRO A 126 -12.73 0.51 2.36
C PRO A 126 -12.71 -0.96 1.94
N SER A 127 -11.89 -1.75 2.62
CA SER A 127 -11.68 -3.16 2.27
C SER A 127 -13.01 -3.93 2.25
N HIS A 128 -13.22 -4.78 1.24
CA HIS A 128 -14.41 -5.63 1.16
C HIS A 128 -14.15 -6.97 1.86
N ARG A 129 -14.52 -7.08 3.13
CA ARG A 129 -14.48 -8.34 3.88
C ARG A 129 -15.41 -9.39 3.26
N LEU A 130 -14.84 -10.38 2.59
CA LEU A 130 -15.54 -11.59 2.20
C LEU A 130 -15.45 -12.61 3.34
N LYS A 131 -16.44 -12.59 4.24
CA LYS A 131 -16.57 -13.61 5.28
C LYS A 131 -17.08 -14.90 4.65
N ARG A 132 -16.24 -15.92 4.51
CA ARG A 132 -16.71 -17.28 4.20
C ARG A 132 -17.28 -17.89 5.48
N ARG A 133 -18.54 -18.34 5.41
CA ARG A 133 -19.17 -19.17 6.43
C ARG A 133 -18.53 -20.55 6.46
#